data_AF-A0A2E4R9T1-F1
#
_entry.id   AF-A0A2E4R9T1-F1
#
_cell.length_a   1.000
_cell.length_b   1.000
_cell.length_c   1.000
_cell.angle_alpha   90.00
_cell.angle_beta   90.00
_cell.angle_gamma   90.00
#
_symmetry.space_group_name_H-M   'P 1'
#
loop_
_entity.id
_entity.type
_entity.pdbx_description
1 polymer ?
#
loop_
_entity_poly.entity_id
_entity_poly.type
_entity_poly.pdbx_seq_one_letter_code
_entity_poly.pdbx_strand_id
1 'polypeptide(L)'
;MVQQFIIYGVTESGQRFRPSDWAERLAGVMSQFRPPGMPANRLTYSPYVLPTYIDGVRCVAVDPRLRDLEPLAWNFVVDFARSNKLKTAEVEAPPERPD
;
A
#
# COMPACT_ATOMS: atom_id res chain seq x y z
N MET A 1 9.04 15.40 -5.03
CA MET A 1 8.88 13.93 -5.09
C MET A 1 8.30 13.49 -3.77
N VAL A 2 7.44 12.48 -3.76
CA VAL A 2 6.93 11.86 -2.55
C VAL A 2 7.58 10.49 -2.41
N GLN A 3 8.09 10.19 -1.23
CA GLN A 3 8.61 8.85 -0.95
C GLN A 3 7.42 7.92 -0.77
N GLN A 4 7.42 6.76 -1.43
CA GLN A 4 6.41 5.73 -1.28
C GLN A 4 7.05 4.47 -0.72
N PHE A 5 6.36 3.83 0.22
CA PHE A 5 6.73 2.51 0.71
C PHE A 5 6.04 1.45 -0.13
N ILE A 6 6.82 0.58 -0.76
CA ILE A 6 6.35 -0.46 -1.66
C ILE A 6 6.45 -1.81 -0.98
N ILE A 7 5.36 -2.57 -1.01
CA ILE A 7 5.32 -3.98 -0.63
C ILE A 7 5.21 -4.81 -1.92
N TYR A 8 6.23 -5.60 -2.23
CA TYR A 8 6.23 -6.47 -3.40
C TYR A 8 5.50 -7.78 -3.09
N GLY A 9 4.73 -8.28 -4.05
CA GLY A 9 4.10 -9.61 -4.01
C GLY A 9 5.08 -10.75 -4.24
N VAL A 10 6.31 -10.59 -3.74
CA VAL A 10 7.41 -11.52 -3.79
C VAL A 10 8.04 -11.56 -2.41
N THR A 11 8.22 -12.76 -1.86
CA THR A 11 8.87 -12.94 -0.56
C THR A 11 10.36 -12.63 -0.65
N GLU A 12 11.00 -12.42 0.49
CA GLU A 12 12.45 -12.27 0.60
C GLU A 12 13.19 -13.47 -0.03
N SER A 13 12.61 -14.67 0.05
CA SER A 13 13.10 -15.89 -0.60
C SER A 13 12.84 -15.98 -2.12
N GLY A 14 12.25 -14.95 -2.73
CA GLY A 14 12.01 -14.88 -4.17
C GLY A 14 10.75 -15.61 -4.66
N GLN A 15 9.91 -16.10 -3.75
CA GLN A 15 8.66 -16.79 -4.10
C GLN A 15 7.52 -15.79 -4.34
N ARG A 16 6.65 -16.07 -5.31
CA ARG A 16 5.45 -15.25 -5.53
C ARG A 16 4.48 -15.40 -4.35
N PHE A 17 4.05 -14.30 -3.77
CA PHE A 17 3.05 -14.28 -2.71
C PHE A 17 1.64 -14.56 -3.24
N ARG A 18 0.83 -15.24 -2.44
CA ARG A 18 -0.52 -15.71 -2.79
C ARG A 18 -1.50 -15.43 -1.65
N PRO A 19 -2.81 -15.33 -1.93
CA PRO A 19 -3.47 -15.42 -3.24
C PRO A 19 -3.12 -14.24 -4.17
N SER A 20 -3.46 -14.34 -5.46
CA SER A 20 -3.11 -13.30 -6.44
C SER A 20 -3.80 -11.95 -6.21
N ASP A 21 -4.92 -11.94 -5.48
CA ASP A 21 -5.73 -10.77 -5.14
C ASP A 21 -5.37 -10.16 -3.77
N TRP A 22 -4.21 -10.53 -3.19
CA TRP A 22 -3.81 -10.08 -1.86
C TRP A 22 -3.66 -8.55 -1.75
N ALA A 23 -3.21 -7.90 -2.83
CA ALA A 23 -2.96 -6.46 -2.83
C ALA A 23 -4.28 -5.69 -2.75
N GLU A 24 -5.29 -6.13 -3.51
CA GLU A 24 -6.65 -5.61 -3.50
C GLU A 24 -7.31 -5.84 -2.14
N ARG A 25 -7.09 -7.01 -1.52
CA ARG A 25 -7.59 -7.31 -0.18
C ARG A 25 -6.98 -6.38 0.86
N LEU A 26 -5.66 -6.20 0.83
CA LEU A 26 -4.98 -5.29 1.75
C LEU A 26 -5.48 -3.85 1.55
N ALA A 27 -5.50 -3.35 0.32
CA ALA A 27 -6.00 -2.02 0.02
C ALA A 27 -7.48 -1.83 0.41
N GLY A 28 -8.31 -2.86 0.27
CA GLY A 28 -9.71 -2.87 0.70
C GLY A 28 -9.87 -2.67 2.21
N VAL A 29 -9.06 -3.35 3.02
CA VAL A 29 -9.02 -3.15 4.49
C VAL A 29 -8.67 -1.70 4.84
N MET A 30 -7.84 -1.06 4.02
CA MET A 30 -7.37 0.30 4.23
C MET A 30 -8.32 1.39 3.67
N SER A 31 -9.42 1.01 2.99
CA SER A 31 -10.32 1.93 2.27
C SER A 31 -10.92 3.07 3.12
N GLN A 32 -11.00 2.91 4.43
CA GLN A 32 -11.55 3.90 5.36
C GLN A 32 -10.60 5.07 5.66
N PHE A 33 -9.27 4.88 5.50
CA PHE A 33 -8.29 5.91 5.83
C PHE A 33 -8.18 6.90 4.69
N ARG A 34 -8.68 8.13 4.86
CA ARG A 34 -8.76 9.15 3.80
C ARG A 34 -8.44 10.53 4.36
N PRO A 35 -8.07 11.50 3.49
CA PRO A 35 -7.88 12.88 3.92
C PRO A 35 -9.14 13.43 4.61
N PRO A 36 -8.99 14.32 5.60
CA PRO A 36 -10.12 15.04 6.18
C PRO A 36 -10.96 15.74 5.10
N GLY A 37 -12.29 15.62 5.19
CA GLY A 37 -13.22 16.20 4.22
C GLY A 37 -13.48 15.36 2.97
N MET A 38 -12.75 14.26 2.76
CA MET A 38 -13.09 13.29 1.72
C MET A 38 -14.10 12.26 2.27
N PRO A 39 -15.30 12.12 1.66
CA PRO A 39 -16.28 11.16 2.13
C PRO A 39 -15.75 9.73 2.03
N ALA A 40 -15.98 8.94 3.08
CA ALA A 40 -15.60 7.53 3.09
C ALA A 40 -16.42 6.78 2.02
N ASN A 41 -15.74 6.26 0.99
CA ASN A 41 -16.34 5.36 0.02
C ASN A 41 -15.74 3.96 0.21
N ARG A 42 -16.56 2.99 0.65
CA ARG A 42 -16.13 1.59 0.83
C ARG A 42 -15.97 0.86 -0.51
N LEU A 43 -16.41 1.46 -1.61
CA LEU A 43 -16.30 0.92 -2.98
C LEU A 43 -14.99 1.32 -3.67
N THR A 44 -14.20 2.21 -3.08
CA THR A 44 -12.90 2.64 -3.63
C THR A 44 -11.78 2.39 -2.63
N TYR A 45 -10.55 2.33 -3.11
CA TYR A 45 -9.37 2.26 -2.23
C TYR A 45 -9.08 3.61 -1.59
N SER A 46 -8.33 3.56 -0.48
CA SER A 46 -7.72 4.76 0.10
C SER A 46 -6.67 5.33 -0.85
N PRO A 47 -6.57 6.66 -1.01
CA PRO A 47 -5.47 7.26 -1.77
C PRO A 47 -4.10 6.96 -1.16
N TYR A 48 -4.04 6.54 0.11
CA TYR A 48 -2.79 6.24 0.79
C TYR A 48 -2.33 4.79 0.64
N VAL A 49 -3.19 3.87 0.20
CA VAL A 49 -2.84 2.45 0.04
C VAL A 49 -3.46 1.92 -1.24
N LEU A 50 -2.64 1.80 -2.28
CA LEU A 50 -3.08 1.49 -3.62
C LEU A 50 -2.46 0.18 -4.14
N PRO A 51 -3.26 -0.74 -4.69
CA PRO A 51 -2.72 -1.94 -5.29
C PRO A 51 -2.19 -1.59 -6.69
N THR A 52 -0.95 -1.96 -6.99
CA THR A 52 -0.25 -1.57 -8.22
C THR A 52 0.50 -2.76 -8.85
N TYR A 53 1.18 -2.51 -9.96
CA TYR A 53 2.13 -3.44 -10.59
C TYR A 53 3.45 -2.72 -10.85
N ILE A 54 4.55 -3.36 -10.47
CA ILE A 54 5.92 -2.90 -10.78
C ILE A 54 6.60 -4.07 -11.47
N ASP A 55 7.08 -3.85 -12.70
CA ASP A 55 7.73 -4.88 -13.52
C ASP A 55 6.93 -6.20 -13.61
N GLY A 56 5.61 -6.10 -13.74
CA GLY A 56 4.71 -7.26 -13.82
C GLY A 56 4.47 -8.00 -12.50
N VAL A 57 5.04 -7.53 -11.39
CA VAL A 57 4.81 -8.06 -10.04
C VAL A 57 3.70 -7.26 -9.36
N ARG A 58 2.69 -7.96 -8.83
CA ARG A 58 1.63 -7.32 -8.02
C ARG A 58 2.24 -6.73 -6.76
N CYS A 59 1.99 -5.46 -6.49
CA CYS A 59 2.53 -4.74 -5.34
C CYS A 59 1.45 -3.91 -4.64
N VAL A 60 1.76 -3.38 -3.47
CA VAL A 60 1.00 -2.31 -2.81
C VAL A 60 1.91 -1.12 -2.60
N ALA A 61 1.47 0.05 -3.04
CA ALA A 61 2.11 1.33 -2.76
C ALA A 61 1.42 1.97 -1.55
N VAL A 62 2.23 2.39 -0.58
CA VAL A 62 1.78 3.03 0.66
C VAL A 62 2.37 4.43 0.72
N ASP A 63 1.50 5.42 0.86
CA ASP A 63 1.88 6.81 1.06
C ASP A 63 2.24 7.06 2.55
N PRO A 64 3.42 7.62 2.86
CA PRO A 64 3.84 7.92 4.23
C PRO A 64 2.92 8.87 4.99
N ARG A 65 2.10 9.68 4.31
CA ARG A 65 1.07 10.52 4.95
C ARG A 65 0.06 9.67 5.74
N LEU A 66 -0.08 8.38 5.43
CA LEU A 66 -0.85 7.45 6.27
C LEU A 66 -0.31 7.39 7.70
N ARG A 67 1.01 7.46 7.89
CA ARG A 67 1.65 7.43 9.20
C ARG A 67 1.25 8.61 10.06
N ASP A 68 1.16 9.79 9.45
CA ASP A 68 0.76 11.02 10.13
C ASP A 68 -0.74 11.05 10.41
N LEU A 69 -1.55 10.48 9.50
CA LEU A 69 -3.01 10.41 9.63
C LEU A 69 -3.44 9.38 10.69
N GLU A 70 -2.94 8.16 10.60
CA GLU A 70 -3.30 7.04 11.47
C GLU A 70 -2.11 6.07 11.63
N PRO A 71 -1.27 6.26 12.68
CA PRO A 71 -0.08 5.45 12.91
C PRO A 71 -0.36 3.95 13.04
N LEU A 72 -1.51 3.54 13.58
CA LEU A 72 -1.82 2.11 13.71
C LEU A 72 -2.10 1.46 12.35
N ALA A 73 -2.72 2.20 11.43
CA ALA A 73 -2.94 1.76 10.05
C ALA A 73 -1.62 1.61 9.30
N TRP A 74 -0.68 2.55 9.49
CA TRP A 74 0.68 2.42 8.97
C TRP A 74 1.39 1.18 9.53
N ASN A 75 1.36 0.97 10.84
CA ASN A 75 2.01 -0.19 11.45
C ASN A 75 1.39 -1.50 10.94
N PHE A 76 0.07 -1.54 10.75
CA PHE A 76 -0.61 -2.70 10.19
C PHE A 76 -0.06 -3.11 8.81
N VAL A 77 0.15 -2.16 7.88
CA VAL A 77 0.70 -2.49 6.55
C VAL A 77 2.17 -2.90 6.60
N VAL A 78 2.96 -2.29 7.48
CA VAL A 78 4.38 -2.67 7.69
C VAL A 78 4.47 -4.08 8.29
N ASP A 79 3.68 -4.37 9.31
CA ASP A 79 3.64 -5.67 9.97
C ASP A 79 3.06 -6.75 9.05
N PHE A 80 2.11 -6.41 8.17
CA PHE A 80 1.66 -7.31 7.12
C PHE A 80 2.83 -7.75 6.22
N ALA A 81 3.64 -6.80 5.74
CA ALA A 81 4.81 -7.14 4.92
C ALA A 81 5.81 -8.01 5.68
N ARG A 82 6.12 -7.63 6.92
CA ARG A 82 7.09 -8.33 7.78
C ARG A 82 6.64 -9.76 8.11
N SER A 83 5.40 -9.94 8.56
CA SER A 83 4.86 -11.25 8.93
C SER A 83 4.83 -12.23 7.76
N ASN A 84 4.61 -11.72 6.55
CA ASN A 84 4.62 -12.51 5.32
C ASN A 84 5.99 -12.57 4.63
N LYS A 85 7.03 -11.97 5.23
CA LYS A 85 8.40 -11.90 4.69
C LYS A 85 8.42 -11.37 3.26
N LEU A 86 7.65 -10.32 2.98
CA LEU A 86 7.58 -9.69 1.67
C LEU A 86 8.75 -8.75 1.47
N LYS A 87 9.28 -8.70 0.25
CA LYS A 87 10.26 -7.68 -0.13
C LYS A 87 9.60 -6.31 -0.06
N THR A 88 10.36 -5.33 0.41
CA THR A 88 9.91 -3.94 0.52
C THR A 88 10.96 -2.99 -0.03
N ALA A 89 10.53 -1.81 -0.46
CA ALA A 89 11.41 -0.74 -0.90
C ALA A 89 10.81 0.63 -0.58
N GLU A 90 11.65 1.65 -0.49
CA GLU A 90 11.24 3.04 -0.53
C GLU A 90 11.61 3.61 -1.89
N VAL A 91 10.63 4.16 -2.60
CA VAL A 91 10.82 4.72 -3.95
C VAL A 91 10.41 6.18 -3.99
N GLU A 92 11.15 6.99 -4.72
CA GLU A 92 10.72 8.36 -5.01
C GLU A 92 9.74 8.33 -6.18
N ALA A 93 8.49 8.72 -5.92
CA ALA A 93 7.49 8.92 -6.94
C ALA A 93 7.30 10.44 -7.19
N PRO A 94 6.91 10.84 -8.41
CA PRO A 94 6.39 12.18 -8.63
C PRO A 94 5.21 12.41 -7.68
N PRO A 95 5.02 13.63 -7.13
CA PRO A 95 3.77 13.94 -6.43
C PRO A 95 2.62 13.70 -7.41
N GLU A 96 1.63 12.93 -6.96
CA GLU A 96 0.41 12.65 -7.72
C GLU A 96 -0.18 13.99 -8.20
N ARG A 97 -0.38 14.14 -9.52
CA ARG A 97 -1.03 15.34 -10.03
C ARG A 97 -2.48 15.27 -9.55
N PRO A 98 -3.01 16.26 -8.84
CA PRO A 98 -4.45 16.31 -8.62
C PRO A 98 -5.09 16.50 -9.99
N ASP A 99 -5.97 15.57 -10.36
CA ASP A 99 -6.88 15.69 -11.51
C ASP A 99 -7.66 17.01 -11.47
#